data_AF-A0A832C5R5-F1
#
_entry.id   AF-A0A832C5R5-F1
#
_cell.length_a   1.000
_cell.length_b   1.000
_cell.length_c   1.000
_cell.angle_alpha   90.00
_cell.angle_beta   90.00
_cell.angle_gamma   90.00
#
_symmetry.space_group_name_H-M   'P 1'
#
loop_
_entity.id
_entity.type
_entity.pdbx_description
1 polymer ?
#
loop_
_entity_poly.entity_id
_entity_poly.type
_entity_poly.pdbx_seq_one_letter_code
_entity_poly.pdbx_strand_id
1 'polypeptide(L)'
;MRCLGWWLVCIVGIGATLEIAPPPTLADDAPALPRVKDVSAQALRAQVVRVAQALEQMGGPLSGEHQQAFQRALECDDPEEFVALVQQALDPLCLVGVNINPQSRVKVAMGPAPRELIQQGWRVFLIKVHNEAGVTARLNCTSPNAEPLYARSSGAPQARTRIRPQEVEDRWLDVGLYDKQPLV
;
A
#
# COMPACT_ATOMS: atom_id res chain seq x y z
N MET A 1 18.19 -39.04 35.28
CA MET A 1 19.24 -39.97 34.78
C MET A 1 18.92 -40.23 33.32
N ARG A 2 19.46 -39.41 32.40
CA ARG A 2 20.59 -39.69 31.49
C ARG A 2 20.38 -40.87 30.52
N CYS A 3 20.22 -40.50 29.23
CA CYS A 3 20.76 -41.10 27.98
C CYS A 3 20.39 -42.58 27.66
N LEU A 4 20.28 -43.09 26.42
CA LEU A 4 20.95 -42.85 25.13
C LEU A 4 20.05 -43.33 23.97
N GLY A 5 20.23 -42.74 22.78
CA GLY A 5 19.83 -43.31 21.49
C GLY A 5 20.41 -42.50 20.33
N TRP A 6 21.63 -42.85 19.91
CA TRP A 6 22.40 -42.24 18.82
C TRP A 6 21.76 -42.42 17.44
N TRP A 7 22.05 -41.51 16.50
CA TRP A 7 22.86 -41.80 15.30
C TRP A 7 23.58 -40.53 14.82
N LEU A 8 24.89 -40.68 14.58
CA LEU A 8 25.81 -39.76 13.93
C LEU A 8 25.85 -40.12 12.44
N VAL A 9 25.76 -39.13 11.54
CA VAL A 9 26.46 -39.16 10.25
C VAL A 9 26.97 -37.75 9.95
N CYS A 10 28.29 -37.62 9.93
CA CYS A 10 29.03 -36.49 9.36
C CYS A 10 29.16 -36.68 7.84
N ILE A 11 28.97 -35.61 7.06
CA ILE A 11 29.69 -35.42 5.79
C ILE A 11 30.18 -33.97 5.78
N VAL A 12 31.50 -33.80 5.81
CA VAL A 12 32.20 -32.56 5.48
C VAL A 12 32.45 -32.60 3.98
N GLY A 13 31.80 -31.70 3.24
CA GLY A 13 32.11 -31.42 1.85
C GLY A 13 32.57 -29.98 1.73
N ILE A 14 33.85 -29.77 1.46
CA ILE A 14 34.40 -28.47 1.07
C ILE A 14 33.92 -28.22 -0.36
N GLY A 15 32.80 -27.53 -0.50
CA GLY A 15 32.37 -26.91 -1.74
C GLY A 15 32.44 -25.41 -1.53
N ALA A 16 33.17 -24.71 -2.40
CA ALA A 16 33.16 -23.26 -2.45
C ALA A 16 31.73 -22.79 -2.76
N THR A 17 30.96 -22.52 -1.71
CA THR A 17 29.69 -21.82 -1.82
C THR A 17 30.01 -20.37 -2.13
N LEU A 18 29.69 -19.94 -3.35
CA LEU A 18 29.36 -18.55 -3.57
C LEU A 18 28.29 -18.21 -2.52
N GLU A 19 28.67 -17.44 -1.49
CA GLU A 19 27.69 -16.72 -0.69
C GLU A 19 27.04 -15.70 -1.62
N ILE A 20 26.01 -16.14 -2.33
CA ILE A 20 24.97 -15.23 -2.79
C ILE A 20 24.38 -14.71 -1.49
N ALA A 21 24.84 -13.52 -1.07
CA ALA A 21 24.16 -12.76 -0.05
C ALA A 21 22.67 -12.78 -0.44
N PRO A 22 21.75 -13.18 0.47
CA PRO A 22 20.34 -13.08 0.18
C PRO A 22 20.07 -11.65 -0.31
N PRO A 23 19.26 -11.45 -1.37
CA PRO A 23 18.84 -10.11 -1.74
C PRO A 23 18.35 -9.43 -0.45
N PRO A 24 18.66 -8.14 -0.23
CA PRO A 24 18.23 -7.46 0.98
C PRO A 24 16.73 -7.71 1.14
N THR A 25 16.38 -8.56 2.09
CA THR A 25 15.00 -8.76 2.48
C THR A 25 14.62 -7.38 2.99
N LEU A 26 13.82 -6.65 2.21
CA LEU A 26 13.15 -5.47 2.71
C LEU A 26 12.45 -5.97 3.98
N ALA A 27 12.99 -5.56 5.12
CA ALA A 27 12.70 -6.17 6.40
C ALA A 27 11.20 -6.37 6.59
N ASP A 28 10.82 -7.56 7.04
CA ASP A 28 9.46 -7.90 7.51
C ASP A 28 9.04 -7.06 8.75
N ASP A 29 9.90 -6.17 9.23
CA ASP A 29 9.53 -5.06 10.12
C ASP A 29 8.85 -3.95 9.31
N ALA A 30 7.70 -4.27 8.72
CA ALA A 30 6.85 -3.30 8.08
C ALA A 30 6.44 -2.25 9.15
N PRO A 31 6.83 -0.97 9.01
CA PRO A 31 6.56 0.02 10.05
C PRO A 31 5.05 0.19 10.24
N ALA A 32 4.58 0.03 11.48
CA ALA A 32 3.19 0.25 11.81
C ALA A 32 2.81 1.70 11.53
N LEU A 33 1.70 1.91 10.81
CA LEU A 33 1.18 3.25 10.58
C LEU A 33 0.77 3.89 11.92
N PRO A 34 0.96 5.21 12.09
CA PRO A 34 0.55 5.89 13.31
C PRO A 34 -0.96 5.74 13.51
N ARG A 35 -1.36 5.41 14.74
CA ARG A 35 -2.77 5.34 15.12
C ARG A 35 -3.32 6.74 15.35
N VAL A 36 -4.48 7.00 14.78
CA VAL A 36 -5.23 8.25 14.90
C VAL A 36 -6.41 8.01 15.84
N LYS A 37 -6.71 8.97 16.73
CA LYS A 37 -7.81 8.86 17.70
C LYS A 37 -8.89 9.92 17.50
N ASP A 38 -8.49 11.15 17.18
CA ASP A 38 -9.37 12.32 17.13
C ASP A 38 -10.12 12.45 15.78
N VAL A 39 -10.91 11.43 15.42
CA VAL A 39 -11.68 11.40 14.17
C VAL A 39 -13.16 11.16 14.48
N SER A 40 -14.05 11.83 13.74
CA SER A 40 -15.49 11.57 13.81
C SER A 40 -15.80 10.12 13.38
N ALA A 41 -16.22 9.29 14.35
CA ALA A 41 -16.58 7.91 14.11
C ALA A 41 -17.70 7.76 13.06
N GLN A 42 -18.69 8.66 13.05
CA GLN A 42 -19.77 8.65 12.07
C GLN A 42 -19.26 8.89 10.65
N ALA A 43 -18.41 9.90 10.46
CA ALA A 43 -17.83 10.20 9.15
C ALA A 43 -16.92 9.06 8.68
N LEU A 44 -16.11 8.51 9.60
CA LEU A 44 -15.23 7.39 9.30
C LEU A 44 -16.01 6.13 8.91
N ARG A 45 -17.12 5.79 9.59
CA ARG A 45 -18.03 4.68 9.22
C ARG A 45 -18.50 4.80 7.77
N ALA A 46 -19.06 5.96 7.41
CA ALA A 46 -19.53 6.18 6.06
C ALA A 46 -18.40 6.03 5.04
N GLN A 47 -17.20 6.53 5.36
CA GLN A 47 -16.05 6.45 4.46
C GLN A 47 -15.56 5.01 4.27
N VAL A 48 -15.43 4.22 5.34
CA VAL A 48 -14.85 2.88 5.25
C VAL A 48 -15.78 1.90 4.53
N VAL A 49 -17.09 2.10 4.62
CA VAL A 49 -18.08 1.35 3.82
C VAL A 49 -17.88 1.62 2.33
N ARG A 50 -17.66 2.89 1.94
CA ARG A 50 -17.35 3.24 0.54
C ARG A 50 -16.03 2.65 0.09
N VAL A 51 -15.01 2.58 0.96
CA VAL A 51 -13.73 1.91 0.65
C VAL A 51 -13.94 0.43 0.37
N ALA A 52 -14.69 -0.28 1.21
CA ALA A 52 -15.00 -1.69 0.98
C ALA A 52 -15.73 -1.92 -0.36
N GLN A 53 -16.72 -1.09 -0.68
CA GLN A 53 -17.43 -1.13 -1.97
C GLN A 53 -16.50 -0.83 -3.16
N ALA A 54 -15.59 0.14 -3.02
CA ALA A 54 -14.62 0.46 -4.05
C ALA A 54 -13.65 -0.70 -4.31
N LEU A 55 -13.20 -1.38 -3.25
CA LEU A 55 -12.36 -2.58 -3.35
C LEU A 55 -13.06 -3.70 -4.10
N GLU A 56 -14.34 -3.95 -3.84
CA GLU A 56 -15.16 -4.91 -4.58
C GLU A 56 -15.26 -4.53 -6.07
N GLN A 57 -15.54 -3.25 -6.38
CA GLN A 57 -15.64 -2.79 -7.77
C GLN A 57 -14.33 -2.88 -8.55
N MET A 58 -13.18 -2.73 -7.88
CA MET A 58 -11.86 -2.87 -8.50
C MET A 58 -11.38 -4.32 -8.62
N GLY A 59 -12.18 -5.30 -8.16
CA GLY A 59 -11.85 -6.72 -8.20
C GLY A 59 -10.82 -7.15 -7.13
N GLY A 60 -10.62 -6.34 -6.09
CA GLY A 60 -9.73 -6.63 -4.97
C GLY A 60 -10.47 -6.64 -3.63
N PRO A 61 -11.51 -7.48 -3.43
CA PRO A 61 -12.28 -7.51 -2.20
C PRO A 61 -11.39 -7.86 -1.00
N LEU A 62 -11.82 -7.45 0.19
CA LEU A 62 -11.17 -7.84 1.44
C LEU A 62 -11.14 -9.37 1.54
N SER A 63 -10.01 -9.94 1.95
CA SER A 63 -9.94 -11.37 2.27
C SER A 63 -10.93 -11.73 3.38
N GLY A 64 -11.33 -13.00 3.51
CA GLY A 64 -12.31 -13.42 4.52
C GLY A 64 -11.95 -13.01 5.96
N GLU A 65 -10.68 -13.07 6.34
CA GLU A 65 -10.21 -12.62 7.67
C GLU A 65 -10.40 -11.11 7.86
N HIS A 66 -9.89 -10.32 6.90
CA HIS A 66 -10.03 -8.85 6.93
C HIS A 66 -11.50 -8.41 6.83
N GLN A 67 -12.33 -9.11 6.07
CA GLN A 67 -13.76 -8.83 5.94
C GLN A 67 -14.49 -9.08 7.26
N GLN A 68 -14.18 -10.16 7.97
CA GLN A 68 -14.74 -10.43 9.30
C GLN A 68 -14.29 -9.40 10.33
N ALA A 69 -13.01 -9.03 10.34
CA ALA A 69 -12.48 -7.98 11.22
C ALA A 69 -13.15 -6.64 10.94
N PHE A 70 -13.33 -6.31 9.66
CA PHE A 70 -14.02 -5.09 9.23
C PHE A 70 -15.50 -5.08 9.65
N GLN A 71 -16.22 -6.18 9.46
CA GLN A 71 -17.61 -6.31 9.86
C GLN A 71 -17.78 -6.16 11.37
N ARG A 72 -16.92 -6.80 12.17
CA ARG A 72 -16.91 -6.64 13.63
C ARG A 72 -16.65 -5.19 14.04
N ALA A 73 -15.76 -4.48 13.34
CA ALA A 73 -15.54 -3.07 13.59
C ALA A 73 -16.84 -2.26 13.34
N LEU A 74 -17.53 -2.50 12.22
CA LEU A 74 -18.78 -1.80 11.90
C LEU A 74 -19.91 -2.01 12.92
N GLU A 75 -19.91 -3.14 13.64
CA GLU A 75 -20.89 -3.49 14.67
C GLU A 75 -20.57 -2.91 16.06
N CYS A 76 -19.34 -2.42 16.27
CA CYS A 76 -18.97 -1.76 17.53
C CYS A 76 -19.72 -0.43 17.66
N ASP A 77 -20.36 -0.15 18.78
CA ASP A 77 -21.06 1.12 19.04
C ASP A 77 -20.14 2.19 19.64
N ASP A 78 -19.10 1.78 20.37
CA ASP A 78 -18.16 2.72 21.01
C ASP A 78 -17.32 3.45 19.95
N PRO A 79 -17.32 4.80 19.93
CA PRO A 79 -16.61 5.57 18.91
C PRO A 79 -15.09 5.37 18.91
N GLU A 80 -14.46 5.26 20.08
CA GLU A 80 -13.00 5.15 20.18
C GLU A 80 -12.53 3.74 19.80
N GLU A 81 -13.24 2.73 20.28
CA GLU A 81 -13.02 1.34 19.95
C GLU A 81 -13.25 1.09 18.45
N PHE A 82 -14.32 1.67 17.87
CA PHE A 82 -14.57 1.62 16.43
C PHE A 82 -13.37 2.14 15.62
N VAL A 83 -12.86 3.34 15.96
CA VAL A 83 -11.72 3.95 15.27
C VAL A 83 -10.47 3.07 15.39
N ALA A 84 -10.26 2.42 16.54
CA ALA A 84 -9.14 1.51 16.75
C ALA A 84 -9.28 0.20 15.94
N LEU A 85 -10.47 -0.40 15.93
CA LEU A 85 -10.76 -1.66 15.23
C LEU A 85 -10.66 -1.50 13.71
N VAL A 86 -11.19 -0.41 13.16
CA VAL A 86 -11.07 -0.11 11.72
C VAL A 86 -9.61 0.03 11.30
N GLN A 87 -8.80 0.74 12.07
CA GLN A 87 -7.37 0.88 11.79
C GLN A 87 -6.67 -0.47 11.87
N GLN A 88 -7.02 -1.31 12.85
CA GLN A 88 -6.47 -2.66 12.94
C GLN A 88 -6.86 -3.54 11.73
N ALA A 89 -8.08 -3.38 11.20
CA ALA A 89 -8.55 -4.15 10.06
C ALA A 89 -7.93 -3.68 8.71
N LEU A 90 -7.74 -2.38 8.53
CA LEU A 90 -7.37 -1.78 7.23
C LEU A 90 -5.91 -1.31 7.14
N ASP A 91 -5.24 -0.94 8.25
CA ASP A 91 -3.84 -0.52 8.22
C ASP A 91 -2.91 -1.60 7.61
N PRO A 92 -3.11 -2.92 7.85
CA PRO A 92 -2.33 -3.98 7.17
C PRO A 92 -2.39 -3.95 5.64
N LEU A 93 -3.46 -3.39 5.07
CA LEU A 93 -3.71 -3.31 3.63
C LEU A 93 -3.22 -1.98 3.03
N CYS A 94 -2.71 -1.07 3.87
CA CYS A 94 -2.22 0.22 3.43
C CYS A 94 -0.75 0.15 2.98
N LEU A 95 -0.49 0.61 1.76
CA LEU A 95 0.88 0.73 1.22
C LEU A 95 1.62 1.94 1.80
N VAL A 96 0.88 3.02 2.07
CA VAL A 96 1.40 4.27 2.64
C VAL A 96 0.38 4.92 3.56
N GLY A 97 0.89 5.61 4.57
CA GLY A 97 0.14 6.55 5.39
C GLY A 97 0.56 7.99 5.09
N VAL A 98 -0.41 8.86 4.85
CA VAL A 98 -0.23 10.27 4.54
C VAL A 98 -0.82 11.08 5.69
N ASN A 99 0.00 11.92 6.32
CA ASN A 99 -0.43 12.87 7.34
C ASN A 99 -0.31 14.28 6.80
N ILE A 100 -1.42 15.01 6.73
CA ILE A 100 -1.47 16.42 6.39
C ILE A 100 -1.73 17.19 7.68
N ASN A 101 -0.69 17.87 8.17
CA ASN A 101 -0.80 18.63 9.41
C ASN A 101 -1.66 19.90 9.23
N PRO A 102 -2.02 20.62 10.31
CA PRO A 102 -2.80 21.87 10.22
C PRO A 102 -2.15 23.01 9.40
N GLN A 103 -0.85 22.93 9.11
CA GLN A 103 -0.12 23.88 8.26
C GLN A 103 -0.06 23.41 6.79
N SER A 104 -0.85 22.41 6.41
CA SER A 104 -0.87 21.79 5.07
C SER A 104 0.46 21.15 4.65
N ARG A 105 1.32 20.77 5.60
CA ARG A 105 2.55 20.02 5.35
C ARG A 105 2.26 18.53 5.31
N VAL A 106 2.63 17.90 4.20
CA VAL A 106 2.44 16.48 3.95
C VAL A 106 3.64 15.69 4.49
N LYS A 107 3.36 14.67 5.29
CA LYS A 107 4.31 13.61 5.68
C LYS A 107 3.80 12.29 5.16
N VAL A 108 4.71 11.47 4.64
CA VAL A 108 4.39 10.13 4.14
C VAL A 108 5.19 9.10 4.93
N ALA A 109 4.50 8.08 5.43
CA ALA A 109 5.07 6.92 6.09
C ALA A 109 4.82 5.68 5.23
N MET A 110 5.79 4.76 5.23
CA MET A 110 5.61 3.45 4.64
C MET A 110 4.56 2.67 5.43
N GLY A 111 3.63 2.02 4.73
CA GLY A 111 2.65 1.13 5.34
C GLY A 111 3.08 -0.34 5.25
N PRO A 112 2.36 -1.21 5.97
CA PRO A 112 2.72 -2.62 6.11
C PRO A 112 2.34 -3.51 4.92
N ALA A 113 1.56 -3.01 3.95
CA ALA A 113 1.11 -3.84 2.84
C ALA A 113 2.30 -4.36 1.99
N PRO A 114 2.32 -5.66 1.62
CA PRO A 114 3.34 -6.23 0.75
C PRO A 114 3.42 -5.47 -0.58
N ARG A 115 4.62 -5.02 -0.96
CA ARG A 115 4.86 -4.15 -2.12
C ARG A 115 4.99 -4.95 -3.42
N GLU A 116 4.09 -5.88 -3.64
CA GLU A 116 4.14 -6.84 -4.74
C GLU A 116 3.41 -6.31 -5.97
N LEU A 117 4.08 -6.32 -7.11
CA LEU A 117 3.46 -5.96 -8.38
C LEU A 117 3.15 -7.22 -9.19
N ILE A 118 2.10 -7.14 -10.00
CA ILE A 118 1.67 -8.22 -10.89
C ILE A 118 2.00 -7.82 -12.33
N GLN A 119 2.66 -8.71 -13.07
CA GLN A 119 2.90 -8.53 -14.49
C GLN A 119 1.59 -8.73 -15.27
N GLN A 120 1.31 -7.87 -16.27
CA GLN A 120 0.10 -7.95 -17.10
C GLN A 120 -1.22 -7.87 -16.30
N GLY A 121 -1.19 -7.25 -15.12
CA GLY A 121 -2.36 -7.05 -14.28
C GLY A 121 -2.26 -5.76 -13.48
N TRP A 122 -3.25 -5.52 -12.63
CA TRP A 122 -3.21 -4.46 -11.63
C TRP A 122 -3.32 -5.04 -10.23
N ARG A 123 -2.75 -4.32 -9.26
CA ARG A 123 -2.95 -4.58 -7.85
C ARG A 123 -3.43 -3.32 -7.17
N VAL A 124 -4.39 -3.48 -6.27
CA VAL A 124 -4.97 -2.37 -5.52
C VAL A 124 -4.31 -2.30 -4.15
N PHE A 125 -3.98 -1.09 -3.73
CA PHE A 125 -3.44 -0.79 -2.41
C PHE A 125 -4.26 0.30 -1.75
N LEU A 126 -4.35 0.27 -0.42
CA LEU A 126 -4.96 1.35 0.33
C LEU A 126 -3.93 2.43 0.67
N ILE A 127 -4.41 3.66 0.77
CA ILE A 127 -3.66 4.81 1.27
C ILE A 127 -4.43 5.36 2.47
N LYS A 128 -3.81 5.34 3.65
CA LYS A 128 -4.38 5.94 4.85
C LYS A 128 -4.10 7.44 4.81
N VAL A 129 -5.14 8.28 4.77
CA VAL A 129 -4.98 9.75 4.80
C VAL A 129 -5.54 10.31 6.09
N HIS A 130 -4.68 10.95 6.88
CA HIS A 130 -5.07 11.77 8.02
C HIS A 130 -4.93 13.24 7.64
N ASN A 131 -6.06 13.94 7.52
CA ASN A 131 -6.12 15.32 7.04
C ASN A 131 -6.59 16.27 8.15
N GLU A 132 -5.65 16.85 8.88
CA GLU A 132 -5.91 17.79 9.97
C GLU A 132 -6.16 19.22 9.46
N ALA A 133 -5.62 19.57 8.29
CA ALA A 133 -5.78 20.90 7.68
C ALA A 133 -7.09 21.09 6.91
N GLY A 134 -7.88 20.03 6.69
CA GLY A 134 -9.10 20.12 5.87
C GLY A 134 -8.81 20.45 4.40
N VAL A 135 -7.65 20.05 3.88
CA VAL A 135 -7.27 20.29 2.48
C VAL A 135 -8.22 19.55 1.54
N THR A 136 -8.72 20.25 0.52
CA THR A 136 -9.64 19.72 -0.51
C THR A 136 -8.97 19.43 -1.85
N ALA A 137 -7.67 19.73 -1.96
CA ALA A 137 -6.90 19.41 -3.15
C ALA A 137 -6.89 17.89 -3.40
N ARG A 138 -7.00 17.50 -4.67
CA ARG A 138 -6.94 16.09 -5.05
C ARG A 138 -5.55 15.53 -4.75
N LEU A 139 -5.51 14.34 -4.16
CA LEU A 139 -4.28 13.57 -4.07
C LEU A 139 -3.89 13.15 -5.49
N ASN A 140 -2.60 13.19 -5.81
CA ASN A 140 -2.06 12.70 -7.08
C ASN A 140 -0.94 11.72 -6.81
N CYS A 141 -0.88 10.64 -7.59
CA CYS A 141 0.19 9.66 -7.51
C CYS A 141 0.93 9.67 -8.84
N THR A 142 2.25 9.88 -8.78
CA THR A 142 3.12 9.86 -9.96
C THR A 142 4.31 8.97 -9.70
N SER A 143 4.82 8.34 -10.75
CA SER A 143 6.04 7.54 -10.72
C SER A 143 6.84 7.84 -11.98
N PRO A 144 8.17 7.99 -11.91
CA PRO A 144 9.03 8.05 -13.09
C PRO A 144 8.81 6.84 -14.01
N ASN A 145 8.51 5.69 -13.42
CA ASN A 145 8.28 4.44 -14.14
C ASN A 145 6.86 4.34 -14.76
N ALA A 146 5.98 5.30 -14.47
CA ALA A 146 4.63 5.41 -15.02
C ALA A 146 4.48 6.54 -16.05
N GLU A 147 5.58 7.15 -16.47
CA GLU A 147 5.51 8.23 -17.45
C GLU A 147 5.05 7.73 -18.84
N PRO A 148 4.32 8.55 -19.61
CA PRO A 148 3.80 8.13 -20.92
C PRO A 148 4.91 7.77 -21.91
N LEU A 149 4.82 6.59 -22.53
CA LEU A 149 5.71 6.13 -23.61
C LEU A 149 5.56 6.92 -24.93
N TYR A 150 4.61 7.84 -25.01
CA TYR A 150 4.38 8.69 -26.16
C TYR A 150 4.42 10.17 -25.76
N ALA A 151 4.96 11.00 -26.64
CA ALA A 151 4.88 12.44 -26.49
C ALA A 151 3.49 12.93 -26.88
N ARG A 152 2.77 13.60 -25.96
CA ARG A 152 1.56 14.33 -26.34
C ARG A 152 1.93 15.48 -27.28
N SER A 153 1.20 15.60 -28.40
CA SER A 153 1.35 16.73 -29.31
C SER A 153 1.04 18.03 -28.57
N SER A 154 1.98 18.97 -28.60
CA SER A 154 1.80 20.31 -28.05
C SER A 154 1.28 21.31 -29.09
N GLY A 155 0.87 20.83 -30.28
CA GLY A 155 0.49 21.68 -31.42
C GLY A 155 1.66 22.48 -32.02
N ALA A 156 2.89 22.27 -31.54
CA ALA A 156 4.08 22.94 -32.05
C ALA A 156 4.56 22.25 -33.34
N PRO A 157 5.09 22.99 -34.35
CA PRO A 157 5.60 22.43 -35.60
C PRO A 157 6.72 21.39 -35.41
N GLN A 158 7.43 21.47 -34.28
CA GLN A 158 8.45 20.51 -33.90
C GLN A 158 8.05 19.86 -32.57
N ALA A 159 7.97 18.53 -32.57
CA ALA A 159 7.82 17.76 -31.36
C ALA A 159 9.04 17.99 -30.46
N ARG A 160 8.82 18.61 -29.29
CA ARG A 160 9.89 18.95 -28.34
C ARG A 160 10.39 17.76 -27.53
N THR A 161 9.63 16.66 -27.49
CA THR A 161 9.90 15.54 -26.59
C THR A 161 10.37 14.34 -27.39
N ARG A 162 11.66 14.00 -27.27
CA ARG A 162 12.24 12.77 -27.80
C ARG A 162 12.50 11.85 -26.62
N ILE A 163 11.58 10.91 -26.38
CA ILE A 163 11.77 9.87 -25.36
C ILE A 163 13.00 9.06 -25.77
N ARG A 164 13.98 8.95 -24.86
CA ARG A 164 15.21 8.20 -25.12
C ARG A 164 14.91 6.71 -25.03
N PRO A 165 15.58 5.83 -25.81
CA PRO A 165 15.36 4.39 -25.72
C PRO A 165 15.51 3.82 -24.29
N GLN A 166 16.44 4.36 -23.51
CA GLN A 166 16.65 3.98 -22.10
C GLN A 166 15.41 4.26 -21.22
N GLU A 167 14.71 5.37 -21.48
CA GLU A 167 13.50 5.74 -20.72
C GLU A 167 12.34 4.80 -20.99
N VAL A 168 12.36 4.07 -22.11
CA VAL A 168 11.33 3.06 -22.41
C VAL A 168 11.46 1.86 -21.47
N GLU A 169 12.68 1.44 -21.14
CA GLU A 169 12.94 0.32 -20.23
C GLU A 169 12.55 0.69 -18.78
N ASP A 170 12.79 1.94 -18.38
CA ASP A 170 12.42 2.45 -17.05
C ASP A 170 10.90 2.62 -16.87
N ARG A 171 10.13 2.72 -17.97
CA ARG A 171 8.67 2.95 -17.97
C ARG A 171 7.88 1.65 -18.08
N TRP A 172 7.97 0.84 -17.04
CA TRP A 172 7.46 -0.53 -17.02
C TRP A 172 6.17 -0.74 -16.19
N LEU A 173 5.65 0.30 -15.53
CA LEU A 173 4.42 0.21 -14.73
C LEU A 173 3.42 1.32 -15.09
N ASP A 174 2.19 1.17 -14.60
CA ASP A 174 1.23 2.27 -14.54
C ASP A 174 0.79 2.47 -13.07
N VAL A 175 0.45 3.70 -12.71
CA VAL A 175 -0.04 4.04 -11.37
C VAL A 175 -1.16 5.07 -11.48
N GLY A 176 -2.21 4.85 -10.71
CA GLY A 176 -3.35 5.75 -10.67
C GLY A 176 -4.05 5.67 -9.31
N LEU A 177 -4.82 6.71 -9.01
CA LEU A 177 -5.74 6.72 -7.89
C LEU A 177 -7.14 6.42 -8.39
N TYR A 178 -7.91 5.68 -7.59
CA TYR A 178 -9.32 5.49 -7.84
C TYR A 178 -10.11 6.65 -7.23
N ASP A 179 -10.58 7.57 -8.07
CA ASP A 179 -11.31 8.78 -7.67
C ASP A 179 -12.75 8.83 -8.24
N LYS A 180 -13.34 7.64 -8.45
CA LYS A 180 -14.72 7.45 -8.92
C LYS A 180 -15.65 7.07 -7.76
N GLN A 181 -16.96 7.12 -8.02
CA GLN A 181 -17.95 6.59 -7.06
C GLN A 181 -17.59 5.13 -6.76
N PRO A 182 -17.58 4.70 -5.49
CA PRO A 182 -18.24 5.31 -4.33
C PRO A 182 -17.37 6.26 -3.50
N LEU A 183 -16.13 6.60 -3.91
CA LEU A 183 -15.22 7.39 -3.07
C LEU A 183 -15.39 8.92 -3.16
N VAL A 184 -16.22 9.40 -4.09
CA VAL A 184 -16.52 10.83 -4.37
C VAL A 184 -17.92 11.21 -3.93
#